data_AF-A0A953WP38-F1
#
_entry.id   AF-A0A953WP38-F1
#
_cell.length_a   1.000
_cell.length_b   1.000
_cell.length_c   1.000
_cell.angle_alpha   90.00
_cell.angle_beta   90.00
_cell.angle_gamma   90.00
#
_symmetry.space_group_name_H-M   'P 1'
#
loop_
_entity.id
_entity.type
_entity.pdbx_description
1 polymer ?
#
loop_
_entity_poly.entity_id
_entity_poly.type
_entity_poly.pdbx_seq_one_letter_code
_entity_poly.pdbx_strand_id
1 'polypeptide(L)' 'EPFLLQQGLIQRTPRGRLLSASAWKHLGLAAPKGSGNDFFGD' A
#
# COMPACT_ATOMS: atom_id res chain seq x y z
N GLU A 1 18.71 4.12 0.12
CA GLU A 1 17.70 4.03 -0.96
C GLU A 1 16.47 3.27 -0.43
N PRO A 2 15.21 3.57 -0.82
CA PRO A 2 14.03 3.09 -0.10
C PRO A 2 13.70 1.63 -0.47
N PHE A 3 14.32 0.69 0.25
CA PHE A 3 14.17 -0.76 0.08
C PHE A 3 12.71 -1.23 -0.01
N LEU A 4 11.81 -0.62 0.78
CA LEU A 4 10.38 -0.96 0.79
C LEU A 4 9.65 -0.60 -0.52
N LEU A 5 10.13 0.42 -1.24
CA LEU A 5 9.58 0.79 -2.54
C LEU A 5 10.06 -0.20 -3.61
N GLN A 6 11.33 -0.58 -3.56
CA GLN A 6 11.93 -1.55 -4.48
C GLN A 6 11.36 -2.97 -4.28
N GLN A 7 11.04 -3.35 -3.04
CA GLN A 7 10.39 -4.62 -2.72
C GLN A 7 8.89 -4.66 -3.08
N GLY A 8 8.32 -3.57 -3.60
CA GLY A 8 6.89 -3.50 -3.93
C GLY A 8 5.99 -3.58 -2.71
N LEU A 9 6.52 -3.29 -1.52
CA LEU A 9 5.79 -3.31 -0.26
C LEU A 9 5.05 -1.99 -0.01
N ILE A 10 5.50 -0.90 -0.64
CA ILE A 10 4.87 0.42 -0.54
C ILE A 10 4.52 0.94 -1.92
N GLN A 11 3.27 1.37 -2.08
CA GLN A 11 2.77 2.11 -3.25
C GLN A 11 2.67 3.60 -2.93
N ARG A 12 2.90 4.44 -3.95
CA ARG A 12 2.69 5.89 -3.85
C ARG A 12 1.24 6.22 -4.16
N THR A 13 0.64 7.10 -3.37
CA THR A 13 -0.70 7.63 -3.60
C THR A 13 -0.68 9.16 -3.52
N PRO A 14 -1.68 9.87 -4.06
CA PRO A 14 -1.77 11.33 -3.94
C PRO A 14 -1.75 11.84 -2.49
N ARG A 15 -2.15 11.01 -1.51
CA ARG A 15 -2.09 11.35 -0.07
C ARG A 15 -0.84 10.85 0.65
N GLY A 16 0.10 10.22 -0.04
CA GLY A 16 1.35 9.76 0.55
C GLY A 16 1.76 8.35 0.13
N ARG A 17 1.89 7.46 1.11
CA ARG A 17 2.42 6.10 0.95
C ARG A 17 1.43 5.11 1.52
N LEU A 18 1.09 4.10 0.73
CA LEU A 18 0.19 3.02 1.10
C LEU A 18 0.95 1.69 1.12
N LEU A 19 0.62 0.80 2.05
CA LEU A 19 1.14 -0.57 2.04
C LEU A 19 0.46 -1.37 0.92
N SER A 20 1.25 -2.13 0.16
CA SER A 20 0.73 -3.07 -0.83
C SER A 20 0.11 -4.29 -0.16
N ALA A 21 -0.71 -5.04 -0.91
CA ALA A 21 -1.30 -6.28 -0.41
C ALA A 21 -0.24 -7.29 0.09
N SER A 22 0.92 -7.33 -0.56
CA SER A 22 2.06 -8.15 -0.13
C SER A 22 2.61 -7.67 1.21
N ALA A 23 2.75 -6.37 1.42
CA ALA A 23 3.21 -5.83 2.70
C ALA A 23 2.25 -6.11 3.86
N TRP A 24 0.94 -6.00 3.63
CA TRP A 24 -0.06 -6.42 4.62
C TRP A 24 0.11 -7.89 5.03
N LYS A 25 0.34 -8.78 4.05
CA LYS A 25 0.63 -10.20 4.32
C LYS A 25 1.93 -10.41 5.10
N HIS A 26 3.00 -9.69 4.75
CA HIS A 26 4.28 -9.78 5.46
C HIS A 26 4.19 -9.30 6.91
N LEU A 27 3.32 -8.32 7.18
CA LEU A 27 3.07 -7.82 8.52
C LEU A 27 2.09 -8.69 9.33
N GLY A 28 1.48 -9.71 8.71
CA GLY A 28 0.45 -10.52 9.34
C GLY A 28 -0.83 -9.75 9.67
N LEU A 29 -1.03 -8.60 9.04
CA LEU A 29 -2.16 -7.70 9.28
C LEU A 29 -3.22 -7.88 8.19
N ALA A 30 -4.49 -7.87 8.58
CA ALA A 30 -5.59 -7.84 7.62
C ALA A 30 -5.58 -6.49 6.90
N ALA A 31 -5.46 -6.51 5.57
CA ALA A 31 -5.56 -5.30 4.78
C ALA A 31 -6.92 -4.63 5.04
N PRO A 32 -6.96 -3.32 5.36
CA PRO A 32 -8.21 -2.62 5.57
C PRO A 32 -9.08 -2.71 4.32
N LYS A 33 -10.34 -3.13 4.48
CA LYS A 33 -11.32 -3.39 3.40
C LYS A 33 -11.67 -2.17 2.53
N GLY A 34 -11.06 -1.01 2.76
CA GLY A 34 -11.28 0.22 1.99
C GLY A 34 -10.00 0.93 1.53
N SER A 35 -8.83 0.29 1.61
CA SER A 35 -7.58 0.95 1.27
C SER A 35 -6.99 0.43 -0.03
N GLY A 36 -7.58 0.88 -1.14
CA GLY A 36 -7.03 0.70 -2.46
C GLY A 36 -8.12 0.65 -3.51
N ASN A 37 -8.35 1.79 -4.15
CA ASN A 37 -8.95 1.92 -5.50
C ASN A 37 -10.36 2.52 -5.67
N ASP A 38 -10.96 3.22 -4.69
CA ASP A 38 -12.28 3.85 -4.91
C ASP A 38 -12.39 5.34 -4.53
N PHE A 39 -11.45 5.92 -3.76
CA PHE A 39 -11.66 7.28 -3.20
C PHE A 39 -10.86 8.42 -3.87
N PHE A 40 -10.09 8.14 -4.92
CA PHE A 40 -9.49 9.18 -5.77
C PHE A 40 -9.98 8.92 -7.19
N GLY A 41 -11.10 9.55 -7.54
CA GLY A 41 -11.80 9.41 -8.81
C GLY A 41 -11.12 10.10 -10.00
N ASP A 42 -11.85 10.12 -11.11
CA ASP A 42 -11.92 11.19 -12.14
C ASP A 42 -10.72 12.15 -12.22
#